data_AF-A0A836ULY5-F1
#
_entry.id   AF-A0A836ULY5-F1
#
_cell.length_a   1.000
_cell.length_b   1.000
_cell.length_c   1.000
_cell.angle_alpha   90.00
_cell.angle_beta   90.00
_cell.angle_gamma   90.00
#
_symmetry.space_group_name_H-M   'P 1'
#
loop_
_entity.id
_entity.type
_entity.pdbx_description
1 polymer ?
#
loop_
_entity_poly.entity_id
_entity_poly.type
_entity_poly.pdbx_seq_one_letter_code
_entity_poly.pdbx_strand_id
1 'polypeptide(L)'
;MKKFTKLLVCSFLTLCFGISASAQQDSATVTFQVDMNNVTAAFTTPEVNGTFNNWCGNCWAMSDSDGDNIWDVSGKVLKNTAHEFKFAADNWTIQESLFSGSSCTVTNSGYTNRTLNVSGDTTLGVVCWESCSPCGGAPSAYNVTFQVDMNGVSGFTTPEVNGEFNGWCGNCWAMSDADGDNVWDFTTLLAPGSYEFKFSADNWNIQESLDSSLSCVLTTIDSLGNVFVNREVEVIASDLTLDVVPWNGCASAVVPGCTDATANNYDPAATTDDGSCMYDVT
;
A
#
# COMPACT_ATOMS: atom_id res chain seq x y z
N MET A 1 44.27 8.62 87.05
CA MET A 1 44.91 8.21 85.78
C MET A 1 44.19 6.99 85.22
N LYS A 2 43.36 7.14 84.20
CA LYS A 2 42.78 6.00 83.44
C LYS A 2 42.85 6.36 81.96
N LYS A 3 43.61 5.54 81.21
CA LYS A 3 43.86 5.69 79.77
C LYS A 3 42.64 5.23 78.98
N PHE A 4 42.20 6.01 78.00
CA PHE A 4 41.20 5.60 77.01
C PHE A 4 41.89 4.91 75.84
N THR A 5 41.57 3.64 75.63
CA THR A 5 42.01 2.84 74.47
C THR A 5 41.00 3.04 73.34
N LYS A 6 41.41 3.63 72.21
CA LYS A 6 40.59 3.70 70.99
C LYS A 6 40.71 2.37 70.23
N LEU A 7 39.57 1.72 70.02
CA LEU A 7 39.42 0.52 69.20
C LEU A 7 39.32 0.95 67.72
N LEU A 8 40.27 0.51 66.89
CA LEU A 8 40.27 0.78 65.45
C LEU A 8 39.53 -0.37 64.74
N VAL A 9 38.32 -0.11 64.24
CA VAL A 9 37.58 -1.06 63.39
C VAL A 9 38.02 -0.80 61.94
N CYS A 10 38.77 -1.73 61.38
CA CYS A 10 39.20 -1.69 59.98
C CYS A 10 38.09 -2.33 59.13
N SER A 11 37.34 -1.51 58.40
CA SER A 11 36.29 -1.97 57.49
C SER A 11 36.92 -2.31 56.13
N PHE A 12 36.93 -3.59 55.77
CA PHE A 12 37.33 -4.06 54.45
C PHE A 12 36.21 -3.76 53.45
N LEU A 13 36.41 -2.72 52.63
CA LEU A 13 35.53 -2.39 51.52
C LEU A 13 35.98 -3.18 50.29
N THR A 14 35.30 -4.29 50.00
CA THR A 14 35.51 -5.08 48.78
C THR A 14 35.00 -4.26 47.58
N LEU A 15 35.93 -3.72 46.79
CA LEU A 15 35.62 -3.02 45.54
C LEU A 15 35.31 -4.07 44.46
N CYS A 16 34.04 -4.43 44.28
CA CYS A 16 33.60 -5.15 43.09
C CYS A 16 33.63 -4.17 41.91
N PHE A 17 34.71 -4.22 41.11
CA PHE A 17 34.70 -3.63 39.77
C PHE A 17 33.70 -4.44 38.92
N GLY A 18 32.47 -3.93 38.78
CA GLY A 18 31.54 -4.38 37.77
C GLY A 18 32.10 -4.02 36.41
N ILE A 19 32.70 -5.00 35.72
CA ILE A 19 33.03 -4.88 34.30
C ILE A 19 31.69 -4.99 33.58
N SER A 20 31.08 -3.85 33.28
CA SER A 20 29.94 -3.77 32.37
C SER A 20 30.46 -4.10 30.96
N ALA A 21 30.49 -5.38 30.59
CA ALA A 21 30.64 -5.77 29.20
C ALA A 21 29.37 -5.31 28.46
N SER A 22 29.47 -4.24 27.69
CA SER A 22 28.42 -3.90 26.73
C SER A 22 28.31 -5.07 25.74
N ALA A 23 27.19 -5.79 25.77
CA ALA A 23 26.89 -6.77 24.73
C ALA A 23 26.85 -6.01 23.41
N GLN A 24 27.85 -6.24 22.55
CA GLN A 24 27.85 -5.68 21.21
C GLN A 24 26.64 -6.31 20.49
N GLN A 25 25.67 -5.45 20.18
CA GLN A 25 24.41 -5.88 19.59
C GLN A 25 24.70 -6.58 18.24
N ASP A 26 24.15 -7.77 18.08
CA ASP A 26 24.48 -8.66 16.98
C ASP A 26 24.03 -8.06 15.64
N SER A 27 24.96 -7.87 14.70
CA SER A 27 24.72 -7.18 13.43
C SER A 27 25.21 -7.99 12.23
N ALA A 28 24.65 -7.71 11.06
CA ALA A 28 24.99 -8.30 9.78
C ALA A 28 25.35 -7.22 8.76
N THR A 29 26.21 -7.57 7.80
CA THR A 29 26.46 -6.74 6.62
C THR A 29 25.28 -6.89 5.65
N VAL A 30 24.63 -5.79 5.31
CA VAL A 30 23.55 -5.75 4.32
C VAL A 30 23.99 -4.88 3.16
N THR A 31 23.93 -5.39 1.94
CA THR A 31 24.08 -4.62 0.71
C THR A 31 22.71 -4.21 0.20
N PHE A 32 22.50 -2.90 0.05
CA PHE A 32 21.30 -2.29 -0.54
C PHE A 32 21.60 -1.96 -1.99
N GLN A 33 20.60 -2.15 -2.87
CA GLN A 33 20.75 -1.89 -4.30
C GLN A 33 19.49 -1.21 -4.85
N VAL A 34 19.64 -0.16 -5.65
CA VAL A 34 18.52 0.54 -6.32
C VAL A 34 18.89 0.89 -7.75
N ASP A 35 17.99 0.60 -8.67
CA ASP A 35 18.09 0.98 -10.07
C ASP A 35 17.44 2.36 -10.28
N MET A 36 18.26 3.32 -10.71
CA MET A 36 17.88 4.71 -10.91
C MET A 36 17.57 5.04 -12.38
N ASN A 37 17.59 4.06 -13.30
CA ASN A 37 17.45 4.31 -14.75
C ASN A 37 16.13 4.98 -15.15
N ASN A 38 15.07 4.80 -14.38
CA ASN A 38 13.75 5.39 -14.63
C ASN A 38 13.51 6.71 -13.89
N VAL A 39 14.49 7.20 -13.12
CA VAL A 39 14.36 8.45 -12.37
C VAL A 39 14.52 9.64 -13.31
N THR A 40 13.46 10.43 -13.44
CA THR A 40 13.43 11.60 -14.34
C THR A 40 13.86 12.90 -13.64
N ALA A 41 13.80 12.94 -12.31
CA ALA A 41 14.30 14.06 -11.53
C ALA A 41 15.83 14.11 -11.58
N ALA A 42 16.40 15.31 -11.55
CA ALA A 42 17.85 15.48 -11.48
C ALA A 42 18.37 15.04 -10.11
N PHE A 43 19.42 14.21 -10.10
CA PHE A 43 20.13 13.79 -8.89
C PHE A 43 21.63 13.63 -9.16
N THR A 44 22.46 13.58 -8.11
CA THR A 44 23.89 13.25 -8.22
C THR A 44 24.25 11.93 -7.56
N THR A 45 23.80 11.70 -6.33
CA THR A 45 24.16 10.51 -5.55
C THR A 45 22.94 10.00 -4.80
N PRO A 46 22.47 8.78 -5.09
CA PRO A 46 21.47 8.12 -4.27
C PRO A 46 22.03 7.76 -2.89
N GLU A 47 21.15 7.65 -1.90
CA GLU A 47 21.46 7.25 -0.55
C GLU A 47 20.38 6.30 0.02
N VAL A 48 20.78 5.47 0.98
CA VAL A 48 19.82 4.67 1.77
C VAL A 48 19.66 5.28 3.16
N ASN A 49 18.41 5.43 3.57
CA ASN A 49 18.03 6.07 4.83
C ASN A 49 17.13 5.16 5.62
N GLY A 50 17.40 4.92 6.89
CA GLY A 50 16.54 4.07 7.69
C GLY A 50 16.81 4.13 9.18
N THR A 51 16.05 3.32 9.90
CA THR A 51 16.18 3.16 11.36
C THR A 51 17.61 2.80 11.82
N PHE A 52 18.40 2.15 10.97
CA PHE A 52 19.79 1.76 11.25
C PHE A 52 20.83 2.86 11.06
N ASN A 53 20.49 3.98 10.41
CA ASN A 53 21.38 5.13 10.25
C ASN A 53 20.73 6.46 10.66
N ASN A 54 19.71 6.39 11.52
CA ASN A 54 18.95 7.54 12.01
C ASN A 54 18.35 8.42 10.90
N TRP A 55 17.95 7.81 9.77
CA TRP A 55 17.37 8.54 8.63
C TRP A 55 18.29 9.66 8.09
N CYS A 56 19.59 9.42 8.10
CA CYS A 56 20.59 10.41 7.71
C CYS A 56 20.81 10.45 6.20
N GLY A 57 20.37 11.56 5.56
CA GLY A 57 20.31 11.79 4.10
C GLY A 57 21.63 11.71 3.34
N ASN A 58 22.78 11.58 4.01
CA ASN A 58 24.07 11.50 3.35
C ASN A 58 25.07 10.60 4.08
N CYS A 59 24.62 9.84 5.10
CA CYS A 59 25.52 8.98 5.85
C CYS A 59 25.86 7.71 5.07
N TRP A 60 24.90 7.18 4.30
CA TRP A 60 25.05 5.95 3.50
C TRP A 60 24.77 6.25 2.03
N ALA A 61 25.59 7.14 1.47
CA ALA A 61 25.63 7.43 0.04
C ALA A 61 26.05 6.17 -0.74
N MET A 62 25.41 5.95 -1.88
CA MET A 62 25.59 4.78 -2.72
C MET A 62 26.64 5.03 -3.80
N SER A 63 27.16 3.95 -4.38
CA SER A 63 28.10 3.99 -5.50
C SER A 63 27.58 3.21 -6.69
N ASP A 64 27.89 3.70 -7.89
CA ASP A 64 27.70 3.01 -9.18
C ASP A 64 29.08 2.83 -9.80
N SER A 65 29.66 1.64 -9.64
CA SER A 65 31.06 1.37 -10.02
C SER A 65 31.24 0.97 -11.48
N ASP A 66 30.20 0.42 -12.11
CA ASP A 66 30.21 -0.05 -13.49
C ASP A 66 29.45 0.87 -14.47
N GLY A 67 28.77 1.90 -13.95
CA GLY A 67 28.15 2.96 -14.73
C GLY A 67 26.84 2.55 -15.38
N ASP A 68 26.17 1.52 -14.86
CA ASP A 68 24.89 1.03 -15.35
C ASP A 68 23.68 1.71 -14.66
N ASN A 69 23.96 2.66 -13.76
CA ASN A 69 23.00 3.41 -12.96
C ASN A 69 22.18 2.52 -12.00
N ILE A 70 22.70 1.35 -11.65
CA ILE A 70 22.31 0.53 -10.50
C ILE A 70 23.31 0.82 -9.38
N TRP A 71 22.81 1.41 -8.31
CA TRP A 71 23.64 1.90 -7.22
C TRP A 71 23.60 0.93 -6.05
N ASP A 72 24.71 0.77 -5.35
CA ASP A 72 24.80 -0.07 -4.16
C ASP A 72 25.52 0.59 -2.97
N VAL A 73 25.19 0.13 -1.77
CA VAL A 73 25.95 0.45 -0.54
C VAL A 73 25.84 -0.70 0.46
N SER A 74 26.93 -0.97 1.18
CA SER A 74 26.97 -1.98 2.22
C SER A 74 27.18 -1.38 3.61
N GLY A 75 26.43 -1.85 4.61
CA GLY A 75 26.57 -1.37 5.98
C GLY A 75 26.14 -2.39 7.03
N LYS A 76 26.47 -2.13 8.30
CA LYS A 76 26.10 -3.00 9.42
C LYS A 76 24.71 -2.65 9.94
N VAL A 77 23.80 -3.62 9.89
CA VAL A 77 22.41 -3.53 10.36
C VAL A 77 22.17 -4.56 11.46
N LEU A 78 21.39 -4.21 12.48
CA LEU A 78 21.13 -5.11 13.60
C LEU A 78 20.27 -6.30 13.16
N LYS A 79 20.61 -7.48 13.66
CA LYS A 79 19.83 -8.70 13.40
C LYS A 79 18.60 -8.77 14.28
N ASN A 80 17.59 -9.52 13.83
CA ASN A 80 16.37 -9.84 14.56
C ASN A 80 15.64 -8.61 15.11
N THR A 81 15.77 -7.48 14.42
CA THR A 81 15.12 -6.20 14.73
C THR A 81 14.39 -5.77 13.47
N ALA A 82 13.13 -5.33 13.62
CA ALA A 82 12.38 -4.78 12.50
C ALA A 82 13.01 -3.43 12.12
N HIS A 83 13.39 -3.30 10.86
CA HIS A 83 13.96 -2.09 10.31
C HIS A 83 13.07 -1.54 9.21
N GLU A 84 13.02 -0.22 9.12
CA GLU A 84 12.46 0.50 7.99
C GLU A 84 13.56 1.28 7.29
N PHE A 85 13.43 1.44 5.97
CA PHE A 85 14.33 2.25 5.17
C PHE A 85 13.66 2.84 3.93
N LYS A 86 14.38 3.72 3.23
CA LYS A 86 13.95 4.38 2.01
C LYS A 86 15.16 4.80 1.19
N PHE A 87 15.04 4.78 -0.12
CA PHE A 87 16.02 5.43 -1.00
C PHE A 87 15.68 6.92 -1.13
N ALA A 88 16.72 7.74 -1.17
CA ALA A 88 16.64 9.16 -1.48
C ALA A 88 17.84 9.54 -2.36
N ALA A 89 17.92 10.77 -2.82
CA ALA A 89 19.15 11.29 -3.43
C ALA A 89 19.40 12.75 -3.03
N ASP A 90 20.69 13.08 -2.95
CA ASP A 90 21.25 14.39 -2.64
C ASP A 90 20.72 14.97 -1.32
N ASN A 91 20.80 14.18 -0.24
CA ASN A 91 20.37 14.59 1.09
C ASN A 91 18.88 14.97 1.13
N TRP A 92 18.04 14.01 0.76
CA TRP A 92 16.58 14.13 0.72
C TRP A 92 16.04 15.15 -0.30
N THR A 93 16.86 15.61 -1.26
CA THR A 93 16.39 16.51 -2.34
C THR A 93 15.31 15.84 -3.19
N ILE A 94 15.53 14.57 -3.53
CA ILE A 94 14.48 13.67 -3.99
C ILE A 94 14.40 12.47 -3.06
N GLN A 95 13.23 11.88 -2.95
CA GLN A 95 13.01 10.68 -2.17
C GLN A 95 11.91 9.86 -2.81
N GLU A 96 11.90 8.57 -2.54
CA GLU A 96 10.82 7.73 -3.05
C GLU A 96 9.46 8.22 -2.54
N SER A 97 8.42 8.05 -3.35
CA SER A 97 7.03 8.19 -2.91
C SER A 97 6.36 6.81 -2.94
N LEU A 98 6.81 5.93 -2.05
CA LEU A 98 6.39 4.52 -2.01
C LEU A 98 4.90 4.37 -1.71
N PHE A 99 4.26 3.40 -2.36
CA PHE A 99 2.85 3.10 -2.19
C PHE A 99 2.58 2.20 -0.96
N SER A 100 1.69 2.65 -0.08
CA SER A 100 1.30 1.93 1.14
C SER A 100 0.63 0.61 0.81
N GLY A 101 1.14 -0.49 1.36
CA GLY A 101 0.56 -1.84 1.17
C GLY A 101 1.23 -2.66 0.05
N SER A 102 2.22 -2.09 -0.64
CA SER A 102 3.11 -2.90 -1.49
C SER A 102 3.85 -3.95 -0.65
N SER A 103 4.21 -5.08 -1.26
CA SER A 103 4.81 -6.25 -0.59
C SER A 103 6.09 -5.96 0.23
N CYS A 104 6.84 -4.92 -0.14
CA CYS A 104 8.04 -4.49 0.56
C CYS A 104 7.85 -3.24 1.43
N THR A 105 6.62 -2.75 1.62
CA THR A 105 6.37 -1.49 2.32
C THR A 105 5.71 -1.68 3.68
N VAL A 106 5.91 -0.70 4.55
CA VAL A 106 5.18 -0.52 5.79
C VAL A 106 4.83 0.95 5.93
N THR A 107 3.61 1.24 6.37
CA THR A 107 3.14 2.60 6.57
C THR A 107 2.91 2.85 8.05
N ASN A 108 3.61 3.85 8.58
CA ASN A 108 3.48 4.24 9.98
C ASN A 108 3.33 5.76 10.07
N SER A 109 2.28 6.22 10.74
CA SER A 109 2.04 7.65 11.01
C SER A 109 2.08 8.53 9.74
N GLY A 110 1.59 8.00 8.61
CA GLY A 110 1.55 8.69 7.31
C GLY A 110 2.82 8.59 6.46
N TYR A 111 3.86 7.90 6.93
CA TYR A 111 5.07 7.64 6.14
C TYR A 111 5.08 6.20 5.64
N THR A 112 5.13 6.05 4.32
CA THR A 112 5.37 4.75 3.68
C THR A 112 6.85 4.58 3.39
N ASN A 113 7.42 3.55 4.03
CA ASN A 113 8.82 3.15 3.95
C ASN A 113 8.93 1.70 3.49
N ARG A 114 10.13 1.26 3.11
CA ARG A 114 10.43 -0.15 2.87
C ARG A 114 10.65 -0.88 4.19
N THR A 115 10.17 -2.11 4.29
CA THR A 115 10.44 -3.01 5.42
C THR A 115 11.72 -3.81 5.20
N LEU A 116 12.47 -4.06 6.26
CA LEU A 116 13.71 -4.82 6.25
C LEU A 116 13.78 -5.76 7.46
N ASN A 117 13.99 -7.05 7.18
CA ASN A 117 14.27 -8.06 8.19
C ASN A 117 15.64 -8.68 7.94
N VAL A 118 16.49 -8.68 8.97
CA VAL A 118 17.89 -9.10 8.87
C VAL A 118 18.16 -10.26 9.81
N SER A 119 18.54 -11.42 9.26
CA SER A 119 18.90 -12.62 10.03
C SER A 119 20.38 -12.99 9.90
N GLY A 120 21.08 -12.43 8.90
CA GLY A 120 22.47 -12.72 8.57
C GLY A 120 22.98 -11.77 7.49
N ASP A 121 24.26 -11.91 7.14
CA ASP A 121 24.85 -11.14 6.04
C ASP A 121 24.09 -11.44 4.75
N THR A 122 23.71 -10.40 4.01
CA THR A 122 22.86 -10.53 2.83
C THR A 122 23.07 -9.40 1.83
N THR A 123 22.71 -9.65 0.58
CA THR A 123 22.62 -8.67 -0.50
C THR A 123 21.16 -8.64 -0.94
N LEU A 124 20.50 -7.49 -0.77
CA LEU A 124 19.12 -7.32 -1.19
C LEU A 124 19.04 -7.32 -2.70
N GLY A 125 17.96 -7.85 -3.28
CA GLY A 125 17.75 -7.78 -4.73
C GLY A 125 17.69 -6.33 -5.22
N VAL A 126 18.10 -6.10 -6.46
CA VAL A 126 17.96 -4.79 -7.12
C VAL A 126 16.49 -4.47 -7.25
N VAL A 127 16.09 -3.27 -6.83
CA VAL A 127 14.73 -2.76 -6.96
C VAL A 127 14.75 -1.48 -7.79
N CYS A 128 13.70 -1.24 -8.55
CA CYS A 128 13.50 0.03 -9.22
C CYS A 128 13.21 1.12 -8.20
N TRP A 129 13.68 2.34 -8.45
CA TRP A 129 13.20 3.53 -7.75
C TRP A 129 11.67 3.53 -7.68
N GLU A 130 11.11 3.82 -6.50
CA GLU A 130 9.66 3.82 -6.24
C GLU A 130 8.95 2.45 -6.36
N SER A 131 9.69 1.34 -6.51
CA SER A 131 9.10 0.00 -6.67
C SER A 131 9.69 -1.06 -5.74
N CYS A 132 8.87 -2.05 -5.37
CA CYS A 132 9.34 -3.26 -4.69
C CYS A 132 9.97 -4.30 -5.63
N SER A 133 10.01 -4.03 -6.93
CA SER A 133 10.45 -4.97 -7.97
C SER A 133 11.57 -4.37 -8.84
N PRO A 134 12.37 -5.18 -9.55
CA PRO A 134 13.39 -4.69 -10.48
C PRO A 134 12.80 -3.80 -11.59
N CYS A 135 13.58 -2.86 -12.13
CA CYS A 135 13.13 -2.09 -13.30
C CYS A 135 12.89 -3.04 -14.50
N GLY A 136 11.86 -2.74 -15.29
CA GLY A 136 11.41 -3.63 -16.37
C GLY A 136 10.59 -4.85 -15.92
N GLY A 137 10.40 -5.02 -14.60
CA GLY A 137 9.33 -5.86 -14.06
C GLY A 137 7.95 -5.26 -14.34
N ALA A 138 6.89 -6.08 -14.25
CA ALA A 138 5.52 -5.58 -14.32
C ALA A 138 5.30 -4.52 -13.22
N PRO A 139 4.46 -3.47 -13.45
CA PRO A 139 4.19 -2.45 -12.45
C PRO A 139 3.84 -3.02 -11.07
N SER A 140 4.35 -2.39 -10.01
CA SER A 140 4.07 -2.82 -8.61
C SER A 140 2.69 -2.41 -8.11
N ALA A 141 1.97 -1.59 -8.88
CA ALA A 141 0.58 -1.22 -8.67
C ALA A 141 -0.05 -0.79 -10.00
N TYR A 142 -1.38 -0.85 -10.05
CA TYR A 142 -2.19 -0.55 -11.22
C TYR A 142 -3.34 0.38 -10.84
N ASN A 143 -3.80 1.22 -11.77
CA ASN A 143 -4.97 2.05 -11.52
C ASN A 143 -6.20 1.17 -11.35
N VAL A 144 -6.95 1.40 -10.29
CA VAL A 144 -8.24 0.76 -10.03
C VAL A 144 -9.27 1.87 -9.88
N THR A 145 -10.23 1.89 -10.80
CA THR A 145 -11.37 2.81 -10.77
C THR A 145 -12.57 2.08 -10.17
N PHE A 146 -13.00 2.52 -8.99
CA PHE A 146 -14.23 2.10 -8.34
C PHE A 146 -15.38 2.96 -8.83
N GLN A 147 -16.55 2.36 -9.06
CA GLN A 147 -17.73 3.08 -9.57
C GLN A 147 -19.00 2.61 -8.85
N VAL A 148 -19.85 3.55 -8.43
CA VAL A 148 -21.15 3.25 -7.78
C VAL A 148 -22.24 4.18 -8.28
N ASP A 149 -23.38 3.59 -8.66
CA ASP A 149 -24.59 4.31 -9.04
C ASP A 149 -25.43 4.62 -7.79
N MET A 150 -25.62 5.91 -7.54
CA MET A 150 -26.34 6.46 -6.40
C MET A 150 -27.75 6.96 -6.75
N ASN A 151 -28.26 6.76 -7.98
CA ASN A 151 -29.56 7.27 -8.44
C ASN A 151 -30.77 6.78 -7.62
N GLY A 152 -30.64 5.65 -6.92
CA GLY A 152 -31.66 5.10 -6.02
C GLY A 152 -31.49 5.47 -4.54
N VAL A 153 -30.45 6.24 -4.19
CA VAL A 153 -30.04 6.50 -2.80
C VAL A 153 -30.40 7.94 -2.43
N SER A 154 -30.82 8.16 -1.18
CA SER A 154 -31.13 9.49 -0.67
C SER A 154 -30.54 9.67 0.73
N GLY A 155 -30.37 10.93 1.15
CA GLY A 155 -29.84 11.25 2.48
C GLY A 155 -28.32 11.14 2.61
N PHE A 156 -27.59 11.34 1.51
CA PHE A 156 -26.13 11.40 1.48
C PHE A 156 -25.63 12.71 0.87
N THR A 157 -24.36 13.05 1.08
CA THR A 157 -23.67 14.12 0.35
C THR A 157 -22.55 13.60 -0.54
N THR A 158 -21.68 12.73 -0.02
CA THR A 158 -20.51 12.22 -0.75
C THR A 158 -20.34 10.73 -0.47
N PRO A 159 -20.39 9.86 -1.49
CA PRO A 159 -20.01 8.47 -1.32
C PRO A 159 -18.50 8.30 -1.19
N GLU A 160 -18.08 7.27 -0.48
CA GLU A 160 -16.68 6.90 -0.28
C GLU A 160 -16.45 5.41 -0.53
N VAL A 161 -15.23 5.07 -0.96
CA VAL A 161 -14.77 3.67 -1.07
C VAL A 161 -13.89 3.31 0.13
N ASN A 162 -14.17 2.17 0.75
CA ASN A 162 -13.53 1.73 1.99
C ASN A 162 -13.06 0.29 1.85
N GLY A 163 -11.85 -0.02 2.28
CA GLY A 163 -11.34 -1.38 2.26
C GLY A 163 -10.07 -1.54 3.08
N GLU A 164 -9.48 -2.72 3.03
CA GLU A 164 -8.23 -3.01 3.74
C GLU A 164 -7.10 -2.04 3.34
N PHE A 165 -7.05 -1.67 2.05
CA PHE A 165 -6.07 -0.76 1.46
C PHE A 165 -6.07 0.67 2.04
N ASN A 166 -7.17 1.10 2.68
CA ASN A 166 -7.27 2.42 3.35
C ASN A 166 -7.69 2.30 4.82
N GLY A 167 -7.58 1.10 5.40
CA GLY A 167 -7.91 0.85 6.80
C GLY A 167 -9.39 1.08 7.13
N TRP A 168 -10.29 0.85 6.19
CA TRP A 168 -11.74 1.07 6.35
C TRP A 168 -12.09 2.51 6.80
N CYS A 169 -11.40 3.49 6.20
CA CYS A 169 -11.53 4.90 6.56
C CYS A 169 -12.66 5.61 5.79
N GLY A 170 -13.77 5.86 6.48
CA GLY A 170 -15.04 6.39 5.94
C GLY A 170 -14.99 7.77 5.30
N ASN A 171 -13.87 8.46 5.37
CA ASN A 171 -13.72 9.81 4.80
C ASN A 171 -12.35 10.02 4.14
N CYS A 172 -11.54 8.96 3.98
CA CYS A 172 -10.24 9.08 3.35
C CYS A 172 -10.34 9.15 1.83
N TRP A 173 -11.20 8.32 1.21
CA TRP A 173 -11.33 8.18 -0.24
C TRP A 173 -12.75 8.53 -0.70
N ALA A 174 -13.06 9.83 -0.65
CA ALA A 174 -14.27 10.41 -1.20
C ALA A 174 -14.28 10.32 -2.74
N MET A 175 -15.43 9.92 -3.29
CA MET A 175 -15.63 9.76 -4.73
C MET A 175 -16.08 11.08 -5.37
N SER A 176 -16.02 11.16 -6.71
CA SER A 176 -16.47 12.30 -7.49
C SER A 176 -17.55 11.91 -8.49
N ASP A 177 -18.45 12.85 -8.79
CA ASP A 177 -19.44 12.78 -9.88
C ASP A 177 -19.22 14.01 -10.76
N ALA A 178 -18.40 13.85 -11.79
CA ALA A 178 -17.91 14.97 -12.60
C ALA A 178 -18.90 15.42 -13.68
N ASP A 179 -19.75 14.51 -14.16
CA ASP A 179 -20.73 14.75 -15.22
C ASP A 179 -22.16 14.95 -14.68
N GLY A 180 -22.38 14.71 -13.39
CA GLY A 180 -23.63 15.02 -12.70
C GLY A 180 -24.73 14.00 -12.97
N ASP A 181 -24.37 12.79 -13.39
CA ASP A 181 -25.31 11.69 -13.64
C ASP A 181 -25.59 10.84 -12.38
N ASN A 182 -24.94 11.20 -11.25
CA ASN A 182 -25.03 10.54 -9.96
C ASN A 182 -24.48 9.10 -9.96
N VAL A 183 -23.63 8.78 -10.93
CA VAL A 183 -22.66 7.68 -10.90
C VAL A 183 -21.34 8.26 -10.43
N TRP A 184 -20.86 7.76 -9.30
CA TRP A 184 -19.67 8.30 -8.65
C TRP A 184 -18.50 7.38 -8.92
N ASP A 185 -17.33 7.97 -9.17
CA ASP A 185 -16.09 7.24 -9.40
C ASP A 185 -14.95 7.70 -8.49
N PHE A 186 -14.01 6.79 -8.26
CA PHE A 186 -12.74 7.10 -7.61
C PHE A 186 -11.65 6.19 -8.18
N THR A 187 -10.55 6.79 -8.63
CA THR A 187 -9.40 6.06 -9.16
C THR A 187 -8.22 6.16 -8.20
N THR A 188 -7.60 5.02 -7.91
CA THR A 188 -6.41 4.91 -7.06
C THR A 188 -5.47 3.82 -7.56
N LEU A 189 -4.22 3.80 -7.09
CA LEU A 189 -3.30 2.71 -7.36
C LEU A 189 -3.49 1.60 -6.32
N LEU A 190 -3.57 0.35 -6.75
CA LEU A 190 -3.53 -0.82 -5.87
C LEU A 190 -2.45 -1.80 -6.36
N ALA A 191 -1.71 -2.41 -5.42
CA ALA A 191 -0.75 -3.45 -5.74
C ALA A 191 -1.46 -4.73 -6.23
N PRO A 192 -0.77 -5.68 -6.88
CA PRO A 192 -1.35 -6.99 -7.16
C PRO A 192 -1.81 -7.70 -5.88
N GLY A 193 -3.04 -8.19 -5.88
CA GLY A 193 -3.66 -8.85 -4.74
C GLY A 193 -5.18 -8.83 -4.80
N SER A 194 -5.80 -9.57 -3.89
CA SER A 194 -7.24 -9.52 -3.64
C SER A 194 -7.52 -8.58 -2.48
N TYR A 195 -8.51 -7.71 -2.65
CA TYR A 195 -8.90 -6.72 -1.65
C TYR A 195 -10.40 -6.77 -1.41
N GLU A 196 -10.80 -6.70 -0.14
CA GLU A 196 -12.18 -6.47 0.25
C GLU A 196 -12.47 -4.96 0.32
N PHE A 197 -13.67 -4.57 -0.12
CA PHE A 197 -14.14 -3.20 -0.02
C PHE A 197 -15.66 -3.06 0.13
N LYS A 198 -16.12 -1.87 0.52
CA LYS A 198 -17.53 -1.43 0.52
C LYS A 198 -17.64 0.04 0.18
N PHE A 199 -18.81 0.43 -0.32
CA PHE A 199 -19.19 1.84 -0.39
C PHE A 199 -19.84 2.31 0.92
N SER A 200 -19.51 3.53 1.33
CA SER A 200 -20.21 4.30 2.37
C SER A 200 -20.62 5.66 1.82
N ALA A 201 -21.35 6.44 2.62
CA ALA A 201 -21.44 7.88 2.39
C ALA A 201 -21.44 8.65 3.72
N ASP A 202 -20.83 9.84 3.69
CA ASP A 202 -20.69 10.80 4.76
C ASP A 202 -20.06 10.23 6.05
N ASN A 203 -18.86 9.64 5.93
CA ASN A 203 -18.13 9.08 7.06
C ASN A 203 -18.91 8.00 7.82
N TRP A 204 -19.30 6.95 7.09
CA TRP A 204 -20.10 5.83 7.60
C TRP A 204 -21.50 6.19 8.12
N ASN A 205 -22.01 7.40 7.84
CA ASN A 205 -23.39 7.78 8.19
C ASN A 205 -24.42 6.87 7.51
N ILE A 206 -24.18 6.57 6.23
CA ILE A 206 -24.80 5.42 5.55
C ILE A 206 -23.72 4.50 5.00
N GLN A 207 -24.06 3.23 4.85
CA GLN A 207 -23.18 2.21 4.28
C GLN A 207 -24.01 1.17 3.56
N GLU A 208 -23.38 0.42 2.67
CA GLU A 208 -24.04 -0.69 2.01
C GLU A 208 -24.50 -1.77 3.01
N SER A 209 -25.68 -2.35 2.76
CA SER A 209 -26.21 -3.55 3.40
C SER A 209 -26.35 -4.63 2.33
N LEU A 210 -25.22 -5.22 1.95
CA LEU A 210 -25.12 -6.21 0.87
C LEU A 210 -25.77 -7.55 1.28
N ASP A 211 -26.55 -8.13 0.38
CA ASP A 211 -27.10 -9.48 0.51
C ASP A 211 -26.01 -10.50 0.15
N SER A 212 -25.76 -11.48 1.04
CA SER A 212 -24.72 -12.49 0.85
C SER A 212 -24.97 -13.46 -0.31
N SER A 213 -26.16 -13.45 -0.90
CA SER A 213 -26.50 -14.24 -2.09
C SER A 213 -26.12 -13.57 -3.41
N LEU A 214 -25.66 -12.31 -3.38
CA LEU A 214 -25.22 -11.58 -4.56
C LEU A 214 -23.94 -12.19 -5.15
N SER A 215 -23.81 -12.16 -6.48
CA SER A 215 -22.66 -12.76 -7.18
C SER A 215 -21.37 -11.95 -7.09
N CYS A 216 -21.46 -10.67 -6.72
CA CYS A 216 -20.34 -9.72 -6.66
C CYS A 216 -19.86 -9.45 -5.23
N VAL A 217 -20.27 -10.29 -4.27
CA VAL A 217 -19.92 -10.12 -2.86
C VAL A 217 -19.20 -11.34 -2.32
N LEU A 218 -18.36 -11.11 -1.34
CA LEU A 218 -17.69 -12.11 -0.53
C LEU A 218 -18.27 -12.06 0.89
N THR A 219 -18.50 -13.24 1.47
CA THR A 219 -18.87 -13.35 2.88
C THR A 219 -17.68 -13.84 3.69
N THR A 220 -17.21 -13.02 4.64
CA THR A 220 -16.12 -13.36 5.55
C THR A 220 -16.60 -13.47 6.98
N ILE A 221 -15.92 -14.29 7.77
CA ILE A 221 -16.23 -14.53 9.18
C ILE A 221 -14.97 -14.27 9.99
N ASP A 222 -15.03 -13.35 10.94
CA ASP A 222 -13.88 -13.08 11.81
C ASP A 222 -13.67 -14.16 12.87
N SER A 223 -12.59 -14.02 13.65
CA SER A 223 -12.24 -14.97 14.72
C SER A 223 -13.25 -15.02 15.87
N LEU A 224 -14.18 -14.06 15.94
CA LEU A 224 -15.25 -13.97 16.93
C LEU A 224 -16.59 -14.51 16.39
N GLY A 225 -16.64 -14.88 15.11
CA GLY A 225 -17.84 -15.39 14.46
C GLY A 225 -18.75 -14.31 13.88
N ASN A 226 -18.29 -13.05 13.80
CA ASN A 226 -19.05 -11.98 13.14
C ASN A 226 -18.97 -12.19 11.62
N VAL A 227 -20.11 -12.05 10.96
CA VAL A 227 -20.24 -12.22 9.50
C VAL A 227 -20.22 -10.85 8.84
N PHE A 228 -19.35 -10.70 7.85
CA PHE A 228 -19.25 -9.50 7.02
C PHE A 228 -19.55 -9.87 5.58
N VAL A 229 -20.31 -9.01 4.89
CA VAL A 229 -20.59 -9.14 3.46
C VAL A 229 -20.03 -7.89 2.79
N ASN A 230 -18.98 -8.09 2.01
CA ASN A 230 -18.17 -7.06 1.36
C ASN A 230 -18.09 -7.35 -0.13
N ARG A 231 -17.58 -6.40 -0.92
CA ARG A 231 -17.20 -6.61 -2.32
C ARG A 231 -15.74 -7.05 -2.38
N GLU A 232 -15.33 -7.71 -3.46
CA GLU A 232 -13.95 -8.12 -3.69
C GLU A 232 -13.45 -7.57 -5.04
N VAL A 233 -12.19 -7.17 -5.09
CA VAL A 233 -11.47 -6.87 -6.32
C VAL A 233 -10.14 -7.61 -6.34
N GLU A 234 -9.80 -8.23 -7.47
CA GLU A 234 -8.50 -8.82 -7.72
C GLU A 234 -7.72 -7.98 -8.72
N VAL A 235 -6.55 -7.49 -8.31
CA VAL A 235 -5.61 -6.76 -9.15
C VAL A 235 -4.49 -7.71 -9.54
N ILE A 236 -4.27 -7.89 -10.84
CA ILE A 236 -3.31 -8.89 -11.34
C ILE A 236 -2.10 -8.19 -11.96
N ALA A 237 -2.27 -7.63 -13.15
CA ALA A 237 -1.16 -7.13 -13.95
C ALA A 237 -1.53 -6.00 -14.92
N SER A 238 -2.65 -5.31 -14.71
CA SER A 238 -3.09 -4.19 -15.53
C SER A 238 -4.03 -3.27 -14.76
N ASP A 239 -4.17 -2.04 -15.26
CA ASP A 239 -5.20 -1.12 -14.83
C ASP A 239 -6.60 -1.76 -14.98
N LEU A 240 -7.50 -1.43 -14.06
CA LEU A 240 -8.82 -2.01 -13.92
C LEU A 240 -9.84 -0.90 -13.68
N THR A 241 -10.90 -0.89 -14.48
CA THR A 241 -12.12 -0.12 -14.18
C THR A 241 -13.19 -1.12 -13.81
N LEU A 242 -13.68 -1.05 -12.57
CA LEU A 242 -14.76 -1.92 -12.09
C LEU A 242 -16.08 -1.51 -12.73
N ASP A 243 -16.97 -2.48 -12.97
CA ASP A 243 -18.30 -2.19 -13.47
C ASP A 243 -19.04 -1.23 -12.54
N VAL A 244 -19.89 -0.38 -13.12
CA VAL A 244 -20.82 0.45 -12.35
C VAL A 244 -21.82 -0.48 -11.67
N VAL A 245 -21.89 -0.39 -10.34
CA VAL A 245 -22.83 -1.18 -9.52
C VAL A 245 -23.84 -0.26 -8.85
N PRO A 246 -25.13 -0.63 -8.78
CA PRO A 246 -26.08 0.11 -7.96
C PRO A 246 -25.76 -0.11 -6.48
N TRP A 247 -26.13 0.87 -5.65
CA TRP A 247 -26.05 0.73 -4.19
C TRP A 247 -26.75 -0.55 -3.70
N ASN A 248 -26.06 -1.35 -2.91
CA ASN A 248 -26.50 -2.68 -2.44
C ASN A 248 -26.75 -3.74 -3.54
N GLY A 249 -26.27 -3.54 -4.76
CA GLY A 249 -26.45 -4.50 -5.85
C GLY A 249 -25.16 -4.78 -6.62
N CYS A 250 -25.29 -5.66 -7.61
CA CYS A 250 -24.21 -5.98 -8.55
C CYS A 250 -24.46 -5.31 -9.89
N ALA A 251 -23.37 -5.14 -10.65
CA ALA A 251 -23.48 -4.78 -12.05
C ALA A 251 -24.41 -5.78 -12.75
N SER A 252 -25.33 -5.27 -13.54
CA SER A 252 -26.17 -6.12 -14.38
C SER A 252 -25.29 -6.65 -15.51
N ALA A 253 -25.46 -7.92 -15.88
CA ALA A 253 -24.72 -8.48 -17.01
C ALA A 253 -24.98 -7.62 -18.25
N VAL A 254 -23.92 -7.12 -18.88
CA VAL A 254 -24.02 -6.49 -20.20
C VAL A 254 -24.46 -7.56 -21.19
N VAL A 255 -25.68 -7.44 -21.70
CA VAL A 255 -26.21 -8.28 -22.77
C VAL A 255 -26.09 -7.44 -24.05
N PRO A 256 -25.06 -7.64 -24.87
CA PRO A 256 -24.93 -6.94 -26.14
C PRO A 256 -26.00 -7.42 -27.11
N GLY A 257 -26.64 -6.48 -27.80
CA GLY A 257 -27.62 -6.74 -28.84
C GLY A 257 -28.35 -5.47 -29.24
N CYS A 258 -29.22 -5.53 -30.25
CA CYS A 258 -29.95 -4.34 -30.69
C CYS A 258 -30.96 -3.87 -29.63
N THR A 259 -30.80 -2.65 -29.11
CA THR A 259 -31.70 -2.06 -28.10
C THR A 259 -32.85 -1.23 -28.70
N ASP A 260 -32.83 -0.96 -30.00
CA ASP A 260 -33.87 -0.21 -30.70
C ASP A 260 -35.10 -1.09 -30.99
N ALA A 261 -36.20 -0.83 -30.28
CA ALA A 261 -37.46 -1.55 -30.45
C ALA A 261 -38.10 -1.44 -31.86
N THR A 262 -37.59 -0.55 -32.72
CA THR A 262 -38.02 -0.40 -34.11
C THR A 262 -37.19 -1.19 -35.12
N ALA A 263 -36.06 -1.78 -34.69
CA ALA A 263 -35.21 -2.61 -35.54
C ALA A 263 -35.78 -4.03 -35.73
N ASN A 264 -35.47 -4.64 -36.87
CA ASN A 264 -35.91 -5.99 -37.25
C ASN A 264 -35.35 -7.10 -36.33
N ASN A 265 -34.24 -6.82 -35.64
CA ASN A 265 -33.54 -7.74 -34.74
C ASN A 265 -33.44 -7.19 -33.31
N TYR A 266 -34.41 -6.35 -32.90
CA TYR A 266 -34.53 -5.91 -31.50
C TYR A 266 -34.44 -7.09 -30.53
N ASP A 267 -33.53 -7.00 -29.56
CA ASP A 267 -33.39 -7.96 -28.48
C ASP A 267 -33.88 -7.32 -27.16
N PRO A 268 -35.04 -7.75 -26.62
CA PRO A 268 -35.54 -7.21 -25.36
C PRO A 268 -34.69 -7.58 -24.14
N ALA A 269 -33.76 -8.53 -24.25
CA ALA A 269 -32.80 -8.84 -23.21
C ALA A 269 -31.52 -8.00 -23.32
N ALA A 270 -31.30 -7.30 -24.44
CA ALA A 270 -30.11 -6.46 -24.62
C ALA A 270 -30.14 -5.25 -23.69
N THR A 271 -29.06 -5.07 -22.93
CA THR A 271 -28.84 -3.94 -22.03
C THR A 271 -27.82 -2.95 -22.58
N THR A 272 -27.21 -3.25 -23.73
CA THR A 272 -26.26 -2.37 -24.42
C THR A 272 -26.35 -2.59 -25.93
N ASP A 273 -26.48 -1.51 -26.70
CA ASP A 273 -26.49 -1.57 -28.16
C ASP A 273 -25.11 -1.94 -28.70
N ASP A 274 -25.03 -3.03 -29.43
CA ASP A 274 -23.81 -3.50 -30.07
C ASP A 274 -23.67 -3.01 -31.53
N GLY A 275 -24.60 -2.17 -31.98
CA GLY A 275 -24.65 -1.66 -33.34
C GLY A 275 -25.13 -2.69 -34.37
N SER A 276 -25.67 -3.83 -33.91
CA SER A 276 -26.22 -4.87 -34.80
C SER A 276 -27.61 -4.55 -35.34
N CYS A 277 -28.25 -3.44 -34.94
CA CYS A 277 -29.61 -3.09 -35.35
C CYS A 277 -29.77 -3.06 -36.88
N MET A 278 -30.74 -3.84 -37.38
CA MET A 278 -31.08 -3.99 -38.78
C MET A 278 -32.40 -3.29 -39.09
N TYR A 279 -32.42 -2.51 -40.15
CA TYR A 279 -33.61 -1.81 -40.62
C TYR A 279 -33.91 -2.17 -42.07
N ASP A 280 -35.18 -2.10 -42.45
CA ASP A 280 -35.58 -2.24 -43.85
C ASP A 280 -34.99 -1.11 -44.68
N VAL A 281 -34.38 -1.46 -45.82
CA VAL A 281 -33.87 -0.47 -46.78
C VAL A 281 -35.07 0.09 -47.55
N THR A 282 -35.25 1.41 -47.48
CA THR A 282 -36.29 2.13 -48.23
C THR A 282 -35.75 2.67 -49.55
#